data_AF-A0AAD6TV57-F1
#
_entry.id   AF-A0AAD6TV57-F1
#
_cell.length_a   1.000
_cell.length_b   1.000
_cell.length_c   1.000
_cell.angle_alpha   90.00
_cell.angle_beta   90.00
_cell.angle_gamma   90.00
#
_symmetry.space_group_name_H-M   'P 1'
#
loop_
_entity.id
_entity.type
_entity.pdbx_description
1 polymer ?
#
loop_
_entity_poly.entity_id
_entity_poly.type
_entity_poly.pdbx_seq_one_letter_code
_entity_poly.pdbx_strand_id
1 'polypeptide(L)'
;MSQLPPDSRLLSIPYLGSSLTLSSRWEYSDAWAGSFIKFCTTEPLTSWFIRIGPKSQRKDRWNGGTPMFAVSRVIQSYSSGPGTVETKTYNAQPGTFVRLWDEKLEERDSAGTAQEYSVTITMIDWASLLEIEGFICCKGFWKPHPVIENNKILFIGDSITCGLALEPSNGGQPMPCGILDAFPAQALSMLRNRNLDPLALEVVAYPGICLVDLDQQNQDGSLSFAMSGMTSRFFHTTPWEPLPWTPRGSPHFIWLALGTNDEANDVSPRLFRSALEQFIRTLSSP
;
A
#
# COMPACT_ATOMS: atom_id res chain seq x y z
N MET A 1 -17.36 2.98 20.75
CA MET A 1 -16.50 1.78 20.86
C MET A 1 -17.35 0.57 20.52
N SER A 2 -17.07 -0.11 19.41
CA SER A 2 -17.68 -1.41 19.10
C SER A 2 -17.18 -2.44 20.11
N GLN A 3 -18.08 -3.14 20.80
CA GLN A 3 -17.70 -4.24 21.68
C GLN A 3 -17.24 -5.42 20.81
N LEU A 4 -16.09 -6.02 21.17
CA LEU A 4 -15.62 -7.23 20.51
C LEU A 4 -16.60 -8.38 20.76
N PRO A 5 -16.82 -9.27 19.79
CA PRO A 5 -17.67 -10.43 20.00
C PRO A 5 -17.13 -11.33 21.12
N PRO A 6 -18.01 -12.00 21.89
CA PRO A 6 -17.59 -13.07 22.80
C PRO A 6 -16.83 -14.17 22.02
N ASP A 7 -15.84 -14.78 22.66
CA ASP A 7 -14.95 -15.82 22.12
C ASP A 7 -14.01 -15.39 20.98
N SER A 8 -13.91 -14.09 20.72
CA SER A 8 -12.99 -13.57 19.71
C SER A 8 -11.51 -13.75 20.11
N ARG A 9 -10.68 -14.15 19.14
CA ARG A 9 -9.24 -14.35 19.35
C ARG A 9 -8.44 -13.41 18.45
N LEU A 10 -7.37 -12.83 19.00
CA LEU A 10 -6.39 -12.09 18.20
C LEU A 10 -5.46 -13.09 17.50
N LEU A 11 -5.41 -12.97 16.18
CA LEU A 11 -4.67 -13.88 15.30
C LEU A 11 -3.61 -13.00 14.61
N SER A 12 -2.37 -13.16 15.05
CA SER A 12 -1.26 -12.31 14.61
C SER A 12 -0.87 -12.62 13.18
N ILE A 13 -0.38 -11.62 12.43
CA ILE A 13 0.08 -11.82 11.03
C ILE A 13 1.03 -13.02 10.88
N PRO A 14 2.04 -13.24 11.76
CA PRO A 14 2.92 -14.40 11.65
C PRO A 14 2.20 -15.74 11.79
N TYR A 15 1.19 -15.81 12.66
CA TYR A 15 0.37 -17.02 12.80
C TYR A 15 -0.41 -17.33 11.52
N LEU A 16 -0.74 -16.30 10.76
CA LEU A 16 -1.50 -16.39 9.51
C LEU A 16 -0.63 -16.64 8.27
N GLY A 17 0.70 -16.74 8.42
CA GLY A 17 1.70 -16.59 7.36
C GLY A 17 1.30 -17.13 5.99
N SER A 18 1.02 -18.43 5.86
CA SER A 18 0.69 -19.03 4.55
C SER A 18 -0.67 -18.63 4.00
N SER A 19 -1.58 -18.17 4.85
CA SER A 19 -2.95 -17.80 4.51
C SER A 19 -3.12 -16.35 4.06
N LEU A 20 -2.06 -15.54 4.18
CA LEU A 20 -2.04 -14.16 3.72
C LEU A 20 -1.12 -14.02 2.52
N THR A 21 -1.55 -13.21 1.56
CA THR A 21 -0.68 -12.71 0.49
C THR A 21 -0.32 -11.27 0.80
N LEU A 22 0.96 -11.02 1.04
CA LEU A 22 1.47 -9.71 1.45
C LEU A 22 2.21 -9.04 0.28
N SER A 23 2.19 -7.70 0.21
CA SER A 23 3.13 -6.98 -0.65
C SER A 23 4.58 -7.22 -0.22
N SER A 24 5.53 -7.05 -1.14
CA SER A 24 6.96 -7.37 -0.97
C SER A 24 7.66 -6.63 0.18
N ARG A 25 7.13 -5.49 0.60
CA ARG A 25 7.68 -4.62 1.65
C ARG A 25 6.96 -4.78 3.00
N TRP A 26 5.88 -5.56 3.05
CA TRP A 26 5.09 -5.75 4.25
C TRP A 26 5.67 -6.87 5.13
N GLU A 27 6.01 -6.52 6.37
CA GLU A 27 6.32 -7.48 7.43
C GLU A 27 5.27 -7.36 8.55
N TYR A 28 5.51 -6.50 9.54
CA TYR A 28 4.60 -6.18 10.65
C TYR A 28 3.99 -4.78 10.53
N SER A 29 4.70 -3.92 9.81
CA SER A 29 4.33 -2.55 9.53
C SER A 29 4.87 -2.18 8.16
N ASP A 30 4.23 -1.25 7.48
CA ASP A 30 4.71 -0.72 6.21
C ASP A 30 4.56 0.81 6.19
N ALA A 31 5.39 1.43 5.35
CA ALA A 31 5.52 2.85 5.18
C ALA A 31 5.28 3.31 3.73
N TRP A 32 5.20 2.37 2.79
CA TRP A 32 4.98 2.67 1.39
C TRP A 32 3.48 2.57 1.04
N ALA A 33 2.94 3.64 0.46
CA ALA A 33 1.57 3.61 -0.03
C ALA A 33 1.41 2.56 -1.13
N GLY A 34 0.27 1.88 -1.12
CA GLY A 34 -0.07 0.80 -2.06
C GLY A 34 0.30 -0.59 -1.56
N SER A 35 1.05 -0.69 -0.47
CA SER A 35 1.30 -1.97 0.19
C SER A 35 0.03 -2.59 0.75
N PHE A 36 -0.05 -3.93 0.74
CA PHE A 36 -1.31 -4.63 0.96
C PHE A 36 -1.19 -5.97 1.69
N ILE A 37 -2.33 -6.39 2.25
CA ILE A 37 -2.62 -7.73 2.77
C ILE A 37 -3.84 -8.27 2.00
N LYS A 38 -3.73 -9.45 1.41
CA LYS A 38 -4.83 -10.13 0.69
C LYS A 38 -5.13 -11.49 1.29
N PHE A 39 -6.41 -11.83 1.36
CA PHE A 39 -6.88 -13.16 1.77
C PHE A 39 -8.29 -13.41 1.26
N CYS A 40 -8.74 -14.66 1.34
CA CYS A 40 -10.13 -15.04 1.10
C CYS A 40 -10.79 -15.52 2.39
N THR A 41 -12.09 -15.27 2.53
CA THR A 41 -12.90 -15.70 3.69
C THR A 41 -14.32 -16.01 3.26
N THR A 42 -14.95 -16.97 3.94
CA THR A 42 -16.40 -17.24 3.86
C THR A 42 -17.17 -16.64 5.03
N GLU A 43 -16.46 -16.11 6.03
CA GLU A 43 -17.07 -15.47 7.18
C GLU A 43 -17.48 -14.02 6.85
N PRO A 44 -18.64 -13.55 7.33
CA PRO A 44 -19.08 -12.18 7.11
C PRO A 44 -18.08 -11.17 7.67
N LEU A 45 -17.64 -10.20 6.86
CA LEU A 45 -16.67 -9.16 7.27
C LEU A 45 -17.16 -8.27 8.42
N THR A 46 -18.46 -8.27 8.71
CA THR A 46 -19.05 -7.61 9.89
C THR A 46 -18.56 -8.17 11.22
N SER A 47 -18.06 -9.40 11.22
CA SER A 47 -17.47 -10.06 12.39
C SER A 47 -15.97 -9.87 12.52
N TRP A 48 -15.35 -9.15 11.58
CA TRP A 48 -13.90 -8.97 11.51
C TRP A 48 -13.46 -7.63 12.05
N PHE A 49 -12.43 -7.67 12.88
CA PHE A 49 -11.74 -6.48 13.36
C PHE A 49 -10.25 -6.60 13.07
N ILE A 50 -9.63 -5.47 12.77
CA ILE A 50 -8.18 -5.32 12.73
C ILE A 50 -7.74 -4.64 14.01
N ARG A 51 -6.68 -5.14 14.63
CA ARG A 51 -5.98 -4.46 15.72
C ARG A 51 -4.84 -3.62 15.14
N ILE A 52 -4.96 -2.30 15.30
CA ILE A 52 -3.95 -1.34 14.86
C ILE A 52 -2.86 -1.25 15.92
N GLY A 53 -1.61 -1.45 15.50
CA GLY A 53 -0.47 -1.44 16.40
C GLY A 53 -0.09 -0.05 16.89
N PRO A 54 0.55 0.05 18.07
CA PRO A 54 0.91 1.31 18.72
C PRO A 54 1.97 2.12 17.95
N LYS A 55 2.73 1.51 17.04
CA LYS A 55 3.72 2.22 16.22
C LYS A 55 3.11 2.90 14.99
N SER A 56 1.82 2.67 14.73
CA SER A 56 1.14 3.36 13.65
C SER A 56 1.25 4.88 13.87
N GLN A 57 1.65 5.64 12.86
CA GLN A 57 1.75 7.09 12.98
C GLN A 57 1.82 7.75 11.61
N ARG A 58 1.23 8.94 11.52
CA ARG A 58 1.49 9.84 10.39
C ARG A 58 2.81 10.57 10.63
N LYS A 59 3.68 10.59 9.63
CA LYS A 59 5.05 11.12 9.67
C LYS A 59 5.15 12.53 9.10
N ASP A 60 4.20 12.95 8.26
CA ASP A 60 4.11 14.35 7.82
C ASP A 60 3.33 15.20 8.83
N ARG A 61 3.99 16.25 9.33
CA ARG A 61 3.44 17.21 10.30
C ARG A 61 2.41 18.16 9.69
N TRP A 62 2.47 18.38 8.38
CA TRP A 62 1.67 19.41 7.70
C TRP A 62 0.23 18.95 7.43
N ASN A 63 0.01 17.64 7.35
CA ASN A 63 -1.29 17.03 7.06
C ASN A 63 -1.84 16.25 8.26
N GLY A 64 -1.71 16.80 9.48
CA GLY A 64 -2.01 16.14 10.75
C GLY A 64 -3.19 15.14 10.70
N GLY A 65 -2.98 13.95 11.27
CA GLY A 65 -4.00 12.90 11.23
C GLY A 65 -3.47 11.52 11.66
N THR A 66 -4.32 10.51 11.47
CA THR A 66 -3.98 9.09 11.65
C THR A 66 -3.65 8.47 10.28
N PRO A 67 -2.82 7.41 10.22
CA PRO A 67 -2.65 6.65 9.00
C PRO A 67 -3.98 6.19 8.44
N MET A 68 -4.09 6.09 7.12
CA MET A 68 -5.30 5.61 6.46
C MET A 68 -5.04 4.32 5.68
N PHE A 69 -6.01 3.43 5.72
CA PHE A 69 -6.03 2.23 4.88
C PHE A 69 -7.40 2.06 4.23
N ALA A 70 -7.44 1.32 3.13
CA ALA A 70 -8.65 0.89 2.48
C ALA A 70 -8.85 -0.61 2.67
N VAL A 71 -10.11 -1.03 2.75
CA VAL A 71 -10.52 -2.42 2.65
C VAL A 71 -11.35 -2.54 1.38
N SER A 72 -10.80 -3.24 0.39
CA SER A 72 -11.51 -3.61 -0.82
C SER A 72 -11.98 -5.05 -0.74
N ARG A 73 -13.18 -5.32 -1.21
CA ARG A 73 -13.72 -6.68 -1.31
C ARG A 73 -14.25 -6.99 -2.69
N VAL A 74 -14.20 -8.26 -3.05
CA VAL A 74 -14.83 -8.81 -4.24
C VAL A 74 -15.58 -10.07 -3.86
N ILE A 75 -16.86 -10.13 -4.20
CA ILE A 75 -17.65 -11.36 -4.12
C ILE A 75 -17.16 -12.30 -5.24
N GLN A 76 -16.63 -13.46 -4.87
CA GLN A 76 -16.24 -14.47 -5.85
C GLN A 76 -17.50 -15.19 -6.34
N SER A 77 -17.96 -14.84 -7.53
CA SER A 77 -18.96 -15.61 -8.27
C SER A 77 -18.25 -16.50 -9.28
N TYR A 78 -18.42 -17.81 -9.15
CA TYR A 78 -17.85 -18.80 -10.08
C TYR A 78 -18.45 -18.71 -11.50
N SER A 79 -19.54 -17.97 -11.69
CA SER A 79 -20.35 -17.98 -12.92
C SER A 79 -20.54 -16.62 -13.60
N SER A 80 -20.07 -15.50 -13.02
CA SER A 80 -20.40 -14.17 -13.54
C SER A 80 -19.25 -13.17 -13.44
N GLY A 81 -18.38 -13.16 -14.45
CA GLY A 81 -17.43 -12.07 -14.73
C GLY A 81 -16.54 -11.60 -13.57
N PRO A 82 -15.79 -10.50 -13.73
CA PRO A 82 -15.12 -9.86 -12.60
C PRO A 82 -16.19 -9.28 -11.67
N GLY A 83 -16.24 -9.76 -10.43
CA GLY A 83 -17.17 -9.27 -9.42
C GLY A 83 -16.97 -7.77 -9.14
N THR A 84 -18.03 -7.10 -8.68
CA THR A 84 -17.96 -5.68 -8.28
C THR A 84 -16.99 -5.52 -7.11
N VAL A 85 -16.04 -4.60 -7.26
CA VAL A 85 -15.12 -4.23 -6.18
C VAL A 85 -15.80 -3.15 -5.34
N GLU A 86 -15.99 -3.43 -4.05
CA GLU A 86 -16.42 -2.42 -3.08
C GLU A 86 -15.25 -2.03 -2.19
N THR A 87 -15.08 -0.73 -1.94
CA THR A 87 -13.95 -0.20 -1.15
C THR A 87 -14.45 0.72 -0.05
N LYS A 88 -13.94 0.54 1.17
CA LYS A 88 -14.14 1.45 2.30
C LYS A 88 -12.80 1.89 2.88
N THR A 89 -12.73 3.14 3.32
CA THR A 89 -11.52 3.74 3.89
C THR A 89 -11.64 3.94 5.39
N TYR A 90 -10.54 3.73 6.11
CA TYR A 90 -10.50 3.74 7.57
C TYR A 90 -9.31 4.54 8.09
N ASN A 91 -9.54 5.21 9.21
CA ASN A 91 -8.50 5.82 10.02
C ASN A 91 -7.91 4.75 10.96
N ALA A 92 -6.60 4.57 10.91
CA ALA A 92 -5.85 3.66 11.77
C ALA A 92 -5.32 4.40 13.00
N GLN A 93 -6.21 4.68 13.95
CA GLN A 93 -5.81 5.23 15.24
C GLN A 93 -4.94 4.19 15.99
N PRO A 94 -3.74 4.57 16.47
CA PRO A 94 -2.85 3.62 17.13
C PRO A 94 -3.49 2.99 18.38
N GLY A 95 -3.31 1.69 18.55
CA GLY A 95 -3.85 0.94 19.69
C GLY A 95 -5.37 0.71 19.66
N THR A 96 -6.02 0.91 18.52
CA THR A 96 -7.48 0.74 18.39
C THR A 96 -7.87 -0.51 17.59
N PHE A 97 -9.17 -0.82 17.63
CA PHE A 97 -9.79 -1.87 16.82
C PHE A 97 -10.65 -1.24 15.75
N VAL A 98 -10.44 -1.65 14.50
CA VAL A 98 -11.22 -1.20 13.36
C VAL A 98 -12.04 -2.36 12.85
N ARG A 99 -13.37 -2.21 12.83
CA ARG A 99 -14.25 -3.21 12.22
C ARG A 99 -14.21 -3.07 10.70
N LEU A 100 -13.99 -4.18 9.99
CA LEU A 100 -13.78 -4.15 8.55
C LEU A 100 -15.02 -3.84 7.75
N TRP A 101 -16.22 -4.11 8.27
CA TRP A 101 -17.45 -3.74 7.60
C TRP A 101 -18.57 -3.55 8.63
N ASP A 102 -19.42 -2.54 8.44
CA ASP A 102 -20.53 -2.25 9.37
C ASP A 102 -21.89 -2.74 8.86
N GLU A 103 -22.05 -2.90 7.55
CA GLU A 103 -23.32 -3.30 6.93
C GLU A 103 -23.49 -4.82 6.92
N LYS A 104 -24.70 -5.29 7.25
CA LYS A 104 -25.06 -6.70 7.09
C LYS A 104 -24.90 -7.13 5.64
N LEU A 105 -24.19 -8.23 5.44
CA LEU A 105 -23.90 -8.79 4.13
C LEU A 105 -24.80 -9.98 3.86
N GLU A 106 -25.10 -10.22 2.59
CA GLU A 106 -25.72 -11.46 2.18
C GLU A 106 -24.69 -12.59 2.41
N GLU A 107 -24.94 -13.38 3.44
CA GLU A 107 -24.01 -14.44 3.85
C GLU A 107 -24.05 -15.64 2.90
N ARG A 108 -25.06 -15.68 2.03
CA ARG A 108 -25.33 -16.79 1.11
C ARG A 108 -25.66 -16.29 -0.28
N ASP A 109 -25.22 -17.05 -1.28
CA ASP A 109 -25.65 -16.86 -2.66
C ASP A 109 -27.12 -17.27 -2.87
N SER A 110 -27.64 -17.07 -4.09
CA SER A 110 -29.01 -17.44 -4.46
C SER A 110 -29.30 -18.95 -4.33
N ALA A 111 -28.27 -19.79 -4.25
CA ALA A 111 -28.37 -21.24 -4.04
C ALA A 111 -28.27 -21.63 -2.55
N GLY A 112 -28.09 -20.65 -1.65
CA GLY A 112 -27.95 -20.89 -0.22
C GLY A 112 -26.54 -21.30 0.20
N THR A 113 -25.53 -21.22 -0.66
CA THR A 113 -24.12 -21.54 -0.36
C THR A 113 -23.45 -20.34 0.31
N ALA A 114 -22.56 -20.58 1.29
CA ALA A 114 -21.80 -19.50 1.92
C ALA A 114 -20.99 -18.73 0.87
N GLN A 115 -21.15 -17.41 0.86
CA GLN A 115 -20.48 -16.56 -0.11
C GLN A 115 -19.00 -16.41 0.24
N GLU A 116 -18.14 -16.50 -0.77
CA GLU A 116 -16.71 -16.30 -0.60
C GLU A 116 -16.31 -14.88 -1.00
N TYR A 117 -15.55 -14.24 -0.12
CA TYR A 117 -15.05 -12.89 -0.28
C TYR A 117 -13.54 -12.91 -0.48
N SER A 118 -13.06 -12.28 -1.54
CA SER A 118 -11.66 -11.82 -1.63
C SER A 118 -11.55 -10.46 -0.96
N VAL A 119 -10.62 -10.33 -0.03
CA VAL A 119 -10.39 -9.12 0.76
C VAL A 119 -8.97 -8.62 0.50
N THR A 120 -8.84 -7.32 0.22
CA THR A 120 -7.56 -6.62 0.13
C THR A 120 -7.57 -5.45 1.11
N ILE A 121 -6.61 -5.42 2.02
CA ILE A 121 -6.35 -4.27 2.89
C ILE A 121 -5.14 -3.54 2.31
N THR A 122 -5.29 -2.27 1.97
CA THR A 122 -4.24 -1.48 1.33
C THR A 122 -3.92 -0.26 2.18
N MET A 123 -2.65 -0.02 2.44
CA MET A 123 -2.18 1.27 2.98
C MET A 123 -2.34 2.34 1.89
N ILE A 124 -3.21 3.32 2.10
CA ILE A 124 -3.56 4.30 1.05
C ILE A 124 -2.87 5.65 1.22
N ASP A 125 -2.19 5.84 2.35
CA ASP A 125 -1.51 7.08 2.72
C ASP A 125 0.01 6.97 2.55
N TRP A 126 0.62 7.95 1.91
CA TRP A 126 2.06 8.00 1.60
C TRP A 126 2.90 8.54 2.77
N ALA A 127 2.28 9.26 3.70
CA ALA A 127 2.94 9.95 4.78
C ALA A 127 2.88 9.19 6.11
N SER A 128 2.77 7.86 6.08
CA SER A 128 2.38 7.10 7.26
C SER A 128 3.24 5.86 7.49
N LEU A 129 3.32 5.44 8.75
CA LEU A 129 3.70 4.09 9.12
C LEU A 129 2.42 3.42 9.63
N LEU A 130 2.05 2.28 9.05
CA LEU A 130 0.88 1.51 9.46
C LEU A 130 1.34 0.16 10.03
N GLU A 131 0.99 -0.11 11.29
CA GLU A 131 1.24 -1.38 11.96
C GLU A 131 -0.09 -2.12 12.15
N ILE A 132 -0.16 -3.37 11.69
CA ILE A 132 -1.30 -4.25 11.93
C ILE A 132 -0.82 -5.42 12.80
N GLU A 133 -1.26 -5.46 14.06
CA GLU A 133 -0.86 -6.53 14.98
C GLU A 133 -1.54 -7.85 14.65
N GLY A 134 -2.76 -7.80 14.10
CA GLY A 134 -3.49 -8.98 13.68
C GLY A 134 -4.97 -8.75 13.45
N PHE A 135 -5.65 -9.85 13.23
CA PHE A 135 -7.09 -9.93 12.96
C PHE A 135 -7.81 -10.53 14.15
N ILE A 136 -9.03 -10.07 14.39
CA ILE A 136 -9.93 -10.63 15.40
C ILE A 136 -11.20 -11.09 14.69
N CYS A 137 -11.49 -12.38 14.81
CA CYS A 137 -12.68 -13.03 14.26
C CYS A 137 -13.15 -14.18 15.17
N CYS A 138 -14.42 -14.55 15.08
CA CYS A 138 -15.02 -15.59 15.93
C CYS A 138 -14.75 -17.02 15.45
N LYS A 139 -14.72 -17.25 14.13
CA LYS A 139 -14.75 -18.61 13.54
C LYS A 139 -13.60 -18.93 12.58
N GLY A 140 -12.79 -17.93 12.21
CA GLY A 140 -11.41 -18.14 11.74
C GLY A 140 -11.21 -18.93 10.44
N PHE A 141 -12.16 -18.92 9.50
CA PHE A 141 -11.91 -19.52 8.19
C PHE A 141 -11.38 -18.48 7.20
N TRP A 142 -10.07 -18.49 6.99
CA TRP A 142 -9.42 -17.79 5.89
C TRP A 142 -8.66 -18.79 5.03
N LYS A 143 -8.46 -18.42 3.77
CA LYS A 143 -7.57 -19.13 2.86
C LYS A 143 -6.69 -18.13 2.11
N PRO A 144 -5.52 -18.57 1.64
CA PRO A 144 -4.69 -17.75 0.77
C PRO A 144 -5.49 -17.27 -0.45
N HIS A 145 -5.21 -16.06 -0.91
CA HIS A 145 -5.83 -15.56 -2.12
C HIS A 145 -5.46 -16.48 -3.30
N PRO A 146 -6.43 -17.01 -4.07
CA PRO A 146 -6.17 -18.06 -5.07
C PRO A 146 -5.37 -17.57 -6.27
N VAL A 147 -5.35 -16.26 -6.51
CA VAL A 147 -4.61 -15.65 -7.61
C VAL A 147 -3.17 -15.42 -7.19
N ILE A 148 -2.26 -16.22 -7.74
CA ILE A 148 -0.83 -15.96 -7.70
C ILE A 148 -0.55 -14.89 -8.77
N GLU A 149 -0.32 -13.66 -8.34
CA GLU A 149 0.12 -12.57 -9.21
C GLU A 149 1.58 -12.81 -9.62
N ASN A 150 1.80 -13.68 -10.61
CA ASN A 150 3.13 -14.05 -11.10
C ASN A 150 3.86 -12.88 -11.76
N ASN A 151 3.09 -11.96 -12.34
CA ASN A 151 3.61 -10.78 -13.01
C ASN A 151 3.51 -9.58 -12.05
N LYS A 152 4.58 -8.79 -11.95
CA LYS A 152 4.63 -7.61 -11.08
C LYS A 152 5.03 -6.37 -11.88
N ILE A 153 4.30 -5.28 -11.67
CA ILE A 153 4.69 -3.94 -12.14
C ILE A 153 5.13 -3.13 -10.94
N LEU A 154 6.32 -2.55 -11.04
CA LEU A 154 6.88 -1.64 -10.05
C LEU A 154 6.80 -0.20 -10.57
N PHE A 155 6.12 0.67 -9.84
CA PHE A 155 6.15 2.11 -10.09
C PHE A 155 7.07 2.79 -9.08
N ILE A 156 8.00 3.59 -9.59
CA ILE A 156 8.91 4.39 -8.78
C ILE A 156 8.66 5.85 -9.13
N GLY A 157 8.42 6.70 -8.13
CA GLY A 157 8.08 8.09 -8.43
C GLY A 157 7.99 9.03 -7.23
N ASP A 158 7.34 10.16 -7.45
CA ASP A 158 7.19 11.24 -6.49
C ASP A 158 5.73 11.42 -6.02
N SER A 159 5.35 12.65 -5.67
CA SER A 159 4.00 13.06 -5.26
C SER A 159 2.91 12.65 -6.24
N ILE A 160 3.18 12.67 -7.54
CA ILE A 160 2.20 12.30 -8.57
C ILE A 160 1.93 10.79 -8.51
N THR A 161 2.98 10.01 -8.30
CA THR A 161 2.89 8.54 -8.25
C THR A 161 2.23 8.05 -6.97
N CYS A 162 2.47 8.71 -5.84
CA CYS A 162 1.87 8.33 -4.57
C CYS A 162 0.45 8.87 -4.34
N GLY A 163 -0.11 9.64 -5.28
CA GLY A 163 -1.45 10.21 -5.16
C GLY A 163 -1.53 11.38 -4.18
N LEU A 164 -0.51 12.24 -4.13
CA LEU A 164 -0.63 13.49 -3.38
C LEU A 164 -1.55 14.46 -4.15
N ALA A 165 -2.74 14.69 -3.59
CA ALA A 165 -3.61 15.77 -4.02
C ALA A 165 -3.14 17.11 -3.48
N LEU A 166 -3.31 18.18 -4.26
CA LEU A 166 -3.24 19.54 -3.75
C LEU A 166 -4.36 19.77 -2.72
N GLU A 167 -4.12 20.67 -1.77
CA GLU A 167 -5.17 21.08 -0.84
C GLU A 167 -6.36 21.71 -1.61
N PRO A 168 -7.62 21.54 -1.13
CA PRO A 168 -8.78 22.19 -1.72
C PRO A 168 -8.65 23.72 -1.77
N SER A 169 -7.96 24.31 -0.79
CA SER A 169 -7.61 25.73 -0.72
C SER A 169 -6.81 26.21 -1.94
N ASN A 170 -6.03 25.31 -2.55
CA ASN A 170 -5.21 25.56 -3.72
C ASN A 170 -5.82 24.97 -5.00
N GLY A 171 -7.14 24.71 -5.00
CA GLY A 171 -7.87 24.17 -6.15
C GLY A 171 -7.69 22.66 -6.38
N GLY A 172 -7.12 21.94 -5.42
CA GLY A 172 -6.99 20.49 -5.49
C GLY A 172 -8.31 19.75 -5.27
N GLN A 173 -8.42 18.55 -5.84
CA GLN A 173 -9.49 17.61 -5.51
C GLN A 173 -8.96 16.53 -4.57
N PRO A 174 -9.68 16.19 -3.49
CA PRO A 174 -9.25 15.12 -2.59
C PRO A 174 -9.17 13.79 -3.34
N MET A 175 -8.18 12.97 -3.01
CA MET A 175 -8.10 11.56 -3.42
C MET A 175 -8.65 10.70 -2.29
N PRO A 176 -9.96 10.40 -2.26
CA PRO A 176 -10.61 9.75 -1.13
C PRO A 176 -10.01 8.38 -0.79
N CYS A 177 -9.55 7.63 -1.80
CA CYS A 177 -8.89 6.34 -1.63
C CYS A 177 -7.35 6.43 -1.77
N GLY A 178 -6.78 7.63 -1.70
CA GLY A 178 -5.34 7.88 -1.77
C GLY A 178 -4.69 7.23 -2.99
N ILE A 179 -3.68 6.39 -2.75
CA ILE A 179 -2.95 5.67 -3.82
C ILE A 179 -3.85 4.84 -4.77
N LEU A 180 -5.03 4.40 -4.32
CA LEU A 180 -5.95 3.63 -5.16
C LEU A 180 -6.62 4.50 -6.24
N ASP A 181 -6.68 5.82 -6.04
CA ASP A 181 -7.16 6.78 -7.03
C ASP A 181 -6.00 7.32 -7.91
N ALA A 182 -4.75 7.05 -7.53
CA ALA A 182 -3.57 7.47 -8.27
C ALA A 182 -3.37 6.65 -9.55
N PHE A 183 -2.61 7.21 -10.51
CA PHE A 183 -2.44 6.62 -11.82
C PHE A 183 -1.87 5.18 -11.83
N PRO A 184 -0.99 4.73 -10.89
CA PRO A 184 -0.52 3.35 -10.89
C PRO A 184 -1.65 2.34 -10.67
N ALA A 185 -2.55 2.62 -9.72
CA ALA A 185 -3.70 1.77 -9.42
C ALA A 185 -4.75 1.83 -10.54
N GLN A 186 -4.99 3.01 -11.10
CA GLN A 186 -5.91 3.18 -12.24
C GLN A 186 -5.40 2.48 -13.50
N ALA A 187 -4.10 2.57 -13.80
CA ALA A 187 -3.47 1.84 -14.91
C ALA A 187 -3.61 0.32 -14.71
N LEU A 188 -3.36 -0.19 -13.52
CA LEU A 188 -3.53 -1.61 -13.20
C LEU A 188 -4.99 -2.07 -13.38
N SER A 189 -5.95 -1.26 -12.91
CA SER A 189 -7.38 -1.53 -13.09
C SER A 189 -7.74 -1.62 -14.59
N MET A 190 -7.24 -0.69 -15.40
CA MET A 190 -7.45 -0.71 -16.86
C MET A 190 -6.80 -1.93 -17.53
N LEU A 191 -5.61 -2.36 -17.09
CA LEU A 191 -4.94 -3.56 -17.61
C LEU A 191 -5.70 -4.84 -17.26
N ARG A 192 -6.22 -4.93 -16.03
CA ARG A 192 -7.06 -6.06 -15.57
C ARG A 192 -8.36 -6.16 -16.37
N ASN A 193 -8.98 -5.02 -16.67
CA ASN A 193 -10.19 -4.97 -17.50
C ASN A 193 -9.96 -5.41 -18.96
N ARG A 194 -8.71 -5.53 -19.40
CA ARG A 194 -8.34 -6.05 -20.73
C ARG A 194 -7.99 -7.54 -20.73
N ASN A 195 -8.31 -8.27 -19.65
CA ASN A 195 -8.01 -9.71 -19.49
C ASN A 195 -6.51 -10.04 -19.64
N LEU A 196 -5.64 -9.10 -19.26
CA LEU A 196 -4.21 -9.42 -19.10
C LEU A 196 -4.03 -10.27 -17.84
N ASP A 197 -2.94 -11.06 -17.83
CA ASP A 197 -2.57 -11.89 -16.69
C ASP A 197 -2.62 -11.10 -15.37
N PRO A 198 -2.90 -11.75 -14.23
CA PRO A 198 -2.92 -11.09 -12.94
C PRO A 198 -1.60 -10.39 -12.64
N LEU A 199 -1.65 -9.06 -12.59
CA LEU A 199 -0.51 -8.19 -12.29
C LEU A 199 -0.58 -7.73 -10.83
N ALA A 200 0.49 -7.95 -10.08
CA ALA A 200 0.76 -7.31 -8.80
C ALA A 200 1.27 -5.89 -9.03
N LEU A 201 0.84 -4.97 -8.16
CA LEU A 201 1.32 -3.61 -8.13
C LEU A 201 2.25 -3.43 -6.94
N GLU A 202 3.44 -2.90 -7.20
CA GLU A 202 4.33 -2.36 -6.17
C GLU A 202 4.56 -0.87 -6.47
N VAL A 203 4.47 -0.03 -5.46
CA VAL A 203 4.71 1.41 -5.58
C VAL A 203 5.78 1.82 -4.57
N VAL A 204 6.79 2.53 -5.05
CA VAL A 204 7.86 3.13 -4.24
C VAL A 204 7.92 4.60 -4.61
N ALA A 205 7.12 5.39 -3.90
CA ALA A 205 6.98 6.80 -4.21
C ALA A 205 6.83 7.64 -2.94
N TYR A 206 7.38 8.85 -2.99
CA TYR A 206 7.35 9.79 -1.86
C TYR A 206 7.29 11.23 -2.37
N PRO A 207 6.42 12.10 -1.83
CA PRO A 207 6.35 13.50 -2.24
C PRO A 207 7.66 14.26 -2.10
N GLY A 208 7.96 15.07 -3.10
CA GLY A 208 9.15 15.92 -3.13
C GLY A 208 10.47 15.16 -3.35
N ILE A 209 10.45 13.84 -3.48
CA ILE A 209 11.67 13.07 -3.70
C ILE A 209 12.27 13.37 -5.08
N CYS A 210 13.57 13.63 -5.11
CA CYS A 210 14.36 13.72 -6.33
C CYS A 210 14.87 12.32 -6.71
N LEU A 211 15.31 12.12 -7.95
CA LEU A 211 16.11 10.96 -8.30
C LEU A 211 17.49 11.03 -7.65
N VAL A 212 18.11 12.22 -7.73
CA VAL A 212 19.47 12.50 -7.26
C VAL A 212 19.49 12.76 -5.75
N ASP A 213 20.54 12.29 -5.08
CA ASP A 213 20.86 12.74 -3.71
C ASP A 213 21.36 14.19 -3.74
N LEU A 214 20.64 15.09 -3.08
CA LEU A 214 21.00 16.51 -3.03
C LEU A 214 22.02 16.75 -1.90
N ASP A 215 23.19 17.28 -2.26
CA ASP A 215 24.22 17.71 -1.31
C ASP A 215 23.83 19.04 -0.65
N GLN A 216 22.85 19.03 0.24
CA GLN A 216 22.64 20.11 1.20
C GLN A 216 22.87 19.57 2.60
N GLN A 217 24.09 19.79 3.10
CA GLN A 217 24.41 19.55 4.50
C GLN A 217 23.49 20.45 5.35
N ASN A 218 22.83 19.87 6.35
CA ASN A 218 22.32 20.68 7.43
C ASN A 218 23.50 21.42 8.09
N GLN A 219 23.25 22.56 8.73
CA GLN A 219 24.28 23.37 9.40
C GLN A 219 25.06 22.61 10.50
N ASP A 220 24.64 21.40 10.87
CA ASP A 220 25.28 20.51 11.83
C ASP A 220 26.09 19.36 11.19
N GLY A 221 26.24 19.33 9.86
CA GLY A 221 26.95 18.27 9.14
C GLY A 221 26.17 16.95 9.02
N SER A 222 24.92 16.90 9.48
CA SER A 222 24.01 15.79 9.19
C SER A 222 23.41 15.96 7.78
N LEU A 223 23.36 14.88 7.00
CA LEU A 223 22.49 14.83 5.82
C LEU A 223 21.05 14.88 6.33
N SER A 224 20.29 15.91 5.95
CA SER A 224 18.85 15.89 6.19
C SER A 224 18.26 14.67 5.49
N PHE A 225 17.49 13.86 6.23
CA PHE A 225 16.81 12.71 5.66
C PHE A 225 15.86 13.09 4.50
N ALA A 226 15.45 14.37 4.45
CA ALA A 226 14.67 14.97 3.37
C ALA A 226 15.47 15.26 2.08
N MET A 227 16.78 15.00 2.05
CA MET A 227 17.68 15.33 0.93
C MET A 227 18.22 14.11 0.18
N SER A 228 17.98 12.89 0.67
CA SER A 228 18.33 11.68 -0.07
C SER A 228 17.29 11.41 -1.15
N GLY A 229 17.76 11.27 -2.38
CA GLY A 229 16.97 10.93 -3.54
C GLY A 229 16.61 9.45 -3.60
N MET A 230 15.85 9.10 -4.64
CA MET A 230 15.36 7.75 -4.85
C MET A 230 16.49 6.74 -5.05
N THR A 231 17.61 7.17 -5.64
CA THR A 231 18.82 6.36 -5.82
C THR A 231 19.29 5.69 -4.53
N SER A 232 19.29 6.44 -3.42
CA SER A 232 19.62 5.93 -2.10
C SER A 232 18.41 5.34 -1.36
N ARG A 233 17.21 5.91 -1.53
CA ARG A 233 16.02 5.55 -0.75
C ARG A 233 15.31 4.28 -1.19
N PHE A 234 15.41 3.90 -2.46
CA PHE A 234 14.63 2.80 -3.02
C PHE A 234 14.83 1.47 -2.26
N PHE A 235 16.05 1.21 -1.79
CA PHE A 235 16.43 -0.02 -1.10
C PHE A 235 16.22 0.05 0.42
N HIS A 236 15.40 0.98 0.91
CA HIS A 236 15.02 1.03 2.31
C HIS A 236 13.60 0.51 2.55
N THR A 237 13.37 -0.06 3.72
CA THR A 237 12.03 -0.52 4.14
C THR A 237 11.07 0.64 4.32
N THR A 238 11.56 1.83 4.65
CA THR A 238 10.75 3.05 4.79
C THR A 238 11.47 4.24 4.16
N PRO A 239 10.75 5.30 3.77
CA PRO A 239 11.38 6.53 3.27
C PRO A 239 12.12 7.32 4.38
N TRP A 240 11.87 7.03 5.66
CA TRP A 240 12.36 7.83 6.80
C TRP A 240 13.46 7.17 7.63
N GLU A 241 13.74 5.89 7.43
CA GLU A 241 14.77 5.16 8.17
C GLU A 241 15.66 4.37 7.20
N PRO A 242 16.99 4.31 7.43
CA PRO A 242 17.93 3.68 6.51
C PRO A 242 18.01 2.17 6.75
N LEU A 243 16.86 1.54 7.00
CA LEU A 243 16.77 0.11 7.23
C LEU A 243 16.76 -0.59 5.86
N PRO A 244 17.73 -1.48 5.58
CA PRO A 244 17.85 -2.09 4.26
C PRO A 244 16.65 -2.99 3.97
N TRP A 245 16.15 -2.93 2.75
CA TRP A 245 15.14 -3.81 2.20
C TRP A 245 15.75 -4.64 1.08
N THR A 246 15.46 -5.95 1.10
CA THR A 246 15.84 -6.86 0.03
C THR A 246 14.61 -7.17 -0.83
N PRO A 247 14.63 -6.87 -2.15
CA PRO A 247 13.54 -7.22 -3.04
C PRO A 247 13.20 -8.71 -3.00
N ARG A 248 11.90 -9.02 -2.94
CA ARG A 248 11.39 -10.39 -3.12
C ARG A 248 10.92 -10.56 -4.56
N GLY A 249 11.69 -11.34 -5.32
CA GLY A 249 11.47 -11.55 -6.76
C GLY A 249 11.75 -10.29 -7.59
N SER A 250 11.59 -10.41 -8.91
CA SER A 250 11.87 -9.33 -9.86
C SER A 250 10.58 -8.82 -10.52
N PRO A 251 10.37 -7.48 -10.60
CA PRO A 251 9.28 -6.94 -11.40
C PRO A 251 9.51 -7.24 -12.88
N HIS A 252 8.41 -7.46 -13.62
CA HIS A 252 8.44 -7.65 -15.07
C HIS A 252 8.53 -6.31 -15.79
N PHE A 253 7.93 -5.27 -15.19
CA PHE A 253 7.93 -3.91 -15.71
C PHE A 253 8.31 -2.96 -14.58
N ILE A 254 9.21 -2.03 -14.87
CA ILE A 254 9.55 -0.92 -13.98
C ILE A 254 9.16 0.38 -14.68
N TRP A 255 8.31 1.16 -14.04
CA TRP A 255 7.92 2.49 -14.48
C TRP A 255 8.60 3.54 -13.60
N LEU A 256 9.50 4.33 -14.19
CA LEU A 256 10.18 5.44 -13.51
C LEU A 256 9.47 6.75 -13.85
N ALA A 257 8.84 7.37 -12.87
CA ALA A 257 8.16 8.66 -12.96
C ALA A 257 8.79 9.66 -11.98
N LEU A 258 10.04 10.04 -12.25
CA LEU A 258 10.86 10.98 -11.48
C LEU A 258 11.46 12.05 -12.40
N GLY A 259 11.83 13.19 -11.82
CA GLY A 259 12.48 14.30 -12.52
C GLY A 259 11.87 15.66 -12.21
N THR A 260 10.58 15.71 -11.82
CA THR A 260 9.88 16.96 -11.48
C THR A 260 10.61 17.73 -10.39
N ASN A 261 10.97 17.05 -9.29
CA ASN A 261 11.65 17.68 -8.16
C ASN A 261 13.12 17.94 -8.46
N ASP A 262 13.78 17.11 -9.28
CA ASP A 262 15.16 17.36 -9.71
C ASP A 262 15.24 18.67 -10.53
N GLU A 263 14.30 18.89 -11.46
CA GLU A 263 14.18 20.14 -12.22
C GLU A 263 13.89 21.33 -11.31
N ALA A 264 12.95 21.19 -10.37
CA ALA A 264 12.61 22.25 -9.42
C ALA A 264 13.76 22.63 -8.46
N ASN A 265 14.71 21.72 -8.23
CA ASN A 265 15.91 21.94 -7.42
C ASN A 265 17.14 22.30 -8.28
N ASP A 266 16.95 22.68 -9.54
CA ASP A 266 18.02 23.07 -10.47
C ASP A 266 19.13 22.01 -10.63
N VAL A 267 18.76 20.72 -10.51
CA VAL A 267 19.71 19.61 -10.73
C VAL A 267 20.19 19.65 -12.17
N SER A 268 21.51 19.73 -12.36
CA SER A 268 22.07 19.81 -13.71
C SER A 268 21.71 18.57 -14.55
N PRO A 269 21.41 18.72 -15.87
CA PRO A 269 21.07 17.59 -16.73
C PRO A 269 22.11 16.47 -16.75
N ARG A 270 23.40 16.84 -16.59
CA ARG A 270 24.51 15.88 -16.54
C ARG A 270 24.46 15.02 -15.28
N LEU A 271 24.17 15.63 -14.14
CA LEU A 271 24.04 14.92 -12.86
C LEU A 271 22.82 14.01 -12.87
N PHE A 272 21.66 14.53 -13.28
CA PHE A 272 20.43 13.75 -13.40
C PHE A 272 20.62 12.53 -14.31
N ARG A 273 21.21 12.72 -15.50
CA ARG A 273 21.50 11.62 -16.43
C ARG A 273 22.40 10.56 -15.80
N SER A 274 23.47 10.97 -15.14
CA SER A 274 24.39 10.04 -14.49
C SER A 274 23.69 9.21 -13.41
N ALA A 275 22.88 9.85 -12.58
CA ALA A 275 22.10 9.17 -11.53
C ALA A 275 21.07 8.21 -12.11
N LEU A 276 20.38 8.60 -13.20
CA LEU A 276 19.41 7.74 -13.88
C LEU A 276 20.08 6.49 -14.47
N GLU A 277 21.21 6.66 -15.16
CA GLU A 277 21.97 5.55 -15.74
C GLU A 277 22.45 4.59 -14.63
N GLN A 278 22.93 5.12 -13.50
CA GLN A 278 23.34 4.31 -12.36
C GLN A 278 22.14 3.58 -11.73
N PHE A 279 21.02 4.27 -11.51
CA PHE A 279 19.85 3.69 -10.88
C PHE A 279 19.26 2.56 -11.71
N ILE A 280 19.16 2.73 -13.03
CA ILE A 280 18.72 1.68 -13.96
C ILE A 280 19.63 0.45 -13.88
N ARG A 281 20.96 0.64 -13.81
CA ARG A 281 21.90 -0.48 -13.65
C ARG A 281 21.68 -1.22 -12.33
N THR A 282 21.47 -0.50 -11.23
CA THR A 282 21.20 -1.11 -9.93
C THR A 282 19.88 -1.89 -9.94
N LEU A 283 18.82 -1.34 -10.53
CA LEU A 283 17.51 -2.01 -10.66
C LEU A 283 17.55 -3.25 -11.58
N SER A 284 18.47 -3.27 -12.54
CA SER A 284 18.63 -4.38 -13.49
C SER A 284 19.60 -5.46 -12.98
N SER A 285 20.25 -5.23 -11.84
CA SER A 285 21.19 -6.19 -11.26
C SER A 285 20.42 -7.32 -10.56
N PRO A 286 20.80 -8.59 -10.78
CA PRO A 286 20.11 -9.76 -10.20
C PRO A 286 20.26 -9.85 -8.68
#